data_AF-A0A3L7P5A4-F1
#
_entry.id   AF-A0A3L7P5A4-F1
#
_cell.length_a   1.000
_cell.length_b   1.000
_cell.length_c   1.000
_cell.angle_alpha   90.00
_cell.angle_beta   90.00
_cell.angle_gamma   90.00
#
_symmetry.space_group_name_H-M   'P 1'
#
loop_
_entity.id
_entity.type
_entity.pdbx_description
1 polymer ?
#
loop_
_entity_poly.entity_id
_entity_poly.type
_entity_poly.pdbx_seq_one_letter_code
_entity_poly.pdbx_strand_id
1 'polypeptide(L)'
;MIPNRSAARILATSLALSICTGCSSTGQIFRDPAILVRDPGQLIGRPKVEKTIVRIVSLWEAASGKDPSDKPARGFAGQILFFGPTGETGARVHGKVVIYEYDNYIAESGEEPEPLHSFTFEPDAWDIHRTEGTLGHSYSCFIPYMHKHRDQANCGIKVEFIGDDGRKVSSEIVEVLLPSRSSLSTAAAHTRGFVREAQLGAHPPIQQAGHAQSRVEKSQTLDSLTIPMPRR
;
A
#
# COMPACT_ATOMS: atom_id res chain seq x y z
N MET A 1 -37.20 85.66 -30.19
CA MET A 1 -37.92 86.09 -28.97
C MET A 1 -38.37 84.82 -28.25
N ILE A 2 -37.65 84.44 -27.17
CA ILE A 2 -38.02 83.54 -26.03
C ILE A 2 -38.35 82.05 -26.39
N PRO A 3 -37.93 81.00 -25.62
CA PRO A 3 -36.60 80.66 -25.05
C PRO A 3 -36.39 79.10 -24.96
N ASN A 4 -35.43 78.69 -24.12
CA ASN A 4 -35.43 77.47 -23.29
C ASN A 4 -35.13 76.12 -23.98
N ARG A 5 -34.38 75.20 -23.37
CA ARG A 5 -33.95 75.04 -21.97
C ARG A 5 -32.82 74.01 -21.93
N SER A 6 -31.89 74.19 -20.98
CA SER A 6 -31.30 73.16 -20.10
C SER A 6 -30.83 71.84 -20.72
N ALA A 7 -29.61 71.34 -20.52
CA ALA A 7 -28.86 71.20 -19.28
C ALA A 7 -27.43 70.77 -19.70
N ALA A 8 -26.34 71.29 -19.11
CA ALA A 8 -25.76 70.79 -17.86
C ALA A 8 -25.68 69.25 -17.81
N ARG A 9 -24.56 68.58 -17.50
CA ARG A 9 -23.23 68.95 -17.03
C ARG A 9 -22.39 67.65 -17.07
N ILE A 10 -21.12 67.78 -17.47
CA ILE A 10 -19.91 67.31 -16.76
C ILE A 10 -19.92 65.83 -16.29
N LEU A 11 -19.23 64.91 -16.99
CA LEU A 11 -17.81 64.52 -16.81
C LEU A 11 -17.58 63.64 -15.57
N ALA A 12 -17.24 62.36 -15.79
CA ALA A 12 -16.53 61.55 -14.81
C ALA A 12 -15.66 60.50 -15.53
N THR A 13 -14.40 60.52 -15.13
CA THR A 13 -13.20 59.86 -15.65
C THR A 13 -13.00 58.43 -15.11
N SER A 14 -12.55 57.53 -15.99
CA SER A 14 -11.61 56.40 -15.82
C SER A 14 -11.54 55.61 -14.50
N LEU A 15 -11.67 54.27 -14.58
CA LEU A 15 -10.74 53.33 -13.93
C LEU A 15 -10.81 51.94 -14.58
N ALA A 16 -9.65 51.45 -15.02
CA ALA A 16 -9.45 50.09 -15.53
C ALA A 16 -9.46 49.07 -14.37
N LEU A 17 -10.14 47.95 -14.56
CA LEU A 17 -9.91 46.75 -13.76
C LEU A 17 -10.06 45.51 -14.64
N SER A 18 -8.92 44.98 -15.09
CA SER A 18 -8.80 43.63 -15.65
C SER A 18 -8.98 42.62 -14.52
N ILE A 19 -9.96 41.73 -14.65
CA ILE A 19 -10.01 40.47 -13.90
C ILE A 19 -10.25 39.34 -14.91
N CYS A 20 -9.36 38.36 -14.83
CA CYS A 20 -9.12 37.28 -15.76
C CYS A 20 -10.35 36.40 -16.04
N THR A 21 -10.84 36.38 -17.27
CA THR A 21 -11.70 35.30 -17.79
C THR A 21 -10.82 34.09 -18.13
N GLY A 22 -10.42 33.33 -17.10
CA GLY A 22 -9.91 31.97 -17.24
C GLY A 22 -11.06 30.98 -17.14
N CYS A 23 -11.70 30.64 -18.26
CA CYS A 23 -12.65 29.54 -18.31
C CYS A 23 -12.59 28.89 -19.70
N SER A 24 -11.89 27.77 -19.83
CA SER A 24 -11.98 26.90 -21.00
C SER A 24 -11.59 25.48 -20.62
N SER A 25 -12.52 24.73 -20.03
CA SER A 25 -12.60 23.28 -20.28
C SER A 25 -13.98 22.65 -20.03
N THR A 26 -15.03 23.41 -19.71
CA THR A 26 -16.40 22.88 -19.48
C THR A 26 -17.16 22.45 -20.76
N GLY A 27 -16.47 22.27 -21.89
CA GLY A 27 -17.10 22.03 -23.20
C GLY A 27 -16.94 20.65 -23.81
N GLN A 28 -16.11 19.77 -23.24
CA GLN A 28 -15.81 18.45 -23.86
C GLN A 28 -16.87 17.37 -23.55
N ILE A 29 -17.74 17.59 -22.56
CA ILE A 29 -18.73 16.59 -22.12
C ILE A 29 -19.91 16.46 -23.11
N PHE A 30 -20.16 17.47 -23.97
CA PHE A 30 -21.34 17.51 -24.83
C PHE A 30 -21.13 17.00 -26.27
N ARG A 31 -19.94 16.51 -26.64
CA ARG A 31 -19.63 16.20 -28.06
C ARG A 31 -19.47 14.73 -28.40
N ASP A 32 -19.42 13.80 -27.45
CA ASP A 32 -19.26 12.39 -27.79
C ASP A 32 -20.11 11.45 -26.89
N PRO A 33 -21.28 10.98 -27.36
CA PRO A 33 -22.08 10.02 -26.62
C PRO A 33 -21.38 8.64 -26.46
N ALA A 34 -20.30 8.36 -27.21
CA ALA A 34 -19.55 7.12 -27.06
C ALA A 34 -18.72 7.06 -25.76
N ILE A 35 -18.40 8.22 -25.15
CA ILE A 35 -17.74 8.27 -23.84
C ILE A 35 -18.72 7.81 -22.73
N LEU A 36 -20.02 8.09 -22.90
CA LEU A 36 -21.06 7.74 -21.93
C LEU A 36 -21.41 6.24 -21.92
N VAL A 37 -21.16 5.55 -23.04
CA VAL A 37 -21.34 4.08 -23.16
C VAL A 37 -20.13 3.31 -22.64
N ARG A 38 -18.93 3.89 -22.70
CA ARG A 38 -17.68 3.22 -22.27
C ARG A 38 -17.50 3.15 -20.76
N ASP A 39 -18.09 4.05 -19.99
CA ASP A 39 -18.00 4.01 -18.52
C ASP A 39 -19.23 4.65 -17.83
N PRO A 40 -20.35 3.93 -17.73
CA PRO A 40 -21.53 4.40 -17.01
C PRO A 40 -21.28 4.59 -15.49
N GLY A 41 -20.13 4.16 -14.95
CA GLY A 41 -19.76 4.30 -13.55
C GLY A 41 -19.36 5.72 -13.12
N GLN A 42 -19.04 6.59 -14.08
CA GLN A 42 -18.65 7.98 -13.81
C GLN A 42 -19.84 8.84 -13.31
N LEU A 43 -21.08 8.44 -13.61
CA LEU A 43 -22.30 9.08 -13.11
C LEU A 43 -22.65 8.69 -11.66
N ILE A 44 -22.02 7.63 -11.13
CA ILE A 44 -22.28 7.08 -9.79
C ILE A 44 -21.11 7.39 -8.82
N GLY A 45 -20.18 8.27 -9.20
CA GLY A 45 -19.08 8.68 -8.31
C GLY A 45 -18.00 7.62 -8.11
N ARG A 46 -17.80 6.71 -9.08
CA ARG A 46 -16.61 5.86 -9.06
C ARG A 46 -15.35 6.72 -9.22
N PRO A 47 -14.28 6.45 -8.45
CA PRO A 47 -13.03 7.18 -8.59
C PRO A 47 -12.49 7.05 -10.02
N LYS A 48 -12.11 8.20 -10.59
CA LYS A 48 -11.59 8.31 -11.94
C LYS A 48 -10.33 7.45 -12.08
N VAL A 49 -10.30 6.59 -13.10
CA VAL A 49 -9.09 5.85 -13.47
C VAL A 49 -8.05 6.81 -14.02
N GLU A 50 -6.82 6.74 -13.50
CA GLU A 50 -5.68 7.46 -14.05
C GLU A 50 -5.16 6.73 -15.29
N LYS A 51 -5.04 7.48 -16.39
CA LYS A 51 -4.63 6.95 -17.70
C LYS A 51 -3.13 6.91 -17.85
N THR A 52 -2.43 7.85 -17.22
CA THR A 52 -0.98 7.96 -17.32
C THR A 52 -0.38 7.68 -15.96
N ILE A 53 0.31 6.55 -15.84
CA ILE A 53 1.11 6.24 -14.67
C ILE A 53 2.56 6.59 -14.96
N VAL A 54 3.24 7.16 -13.97
CA VAL A 54 4.65 7.55 -14.10
C VAL A 54 5.52 6.92 -13.02
N ARG A 55 4.91 6.42 -11.93
CA ARG A 55 5.63 5.83 -10.82
C ARG A 55 4.80 4.79 -10.09
N ILE A 56 5.45 3.71 -9.67
CA ILE A 56 4.89 2.66 -8.82
C ILE A 56 5.69 2.62 -7.53
N VAL A 57 5.00 2.62 -6.40
CA VAL A 57 5.60 2.37 -5.09
C VAL A 57 4.98 1.10 -4.53
N SER A 58 5.81 0.18 -4.09
CA SER A 58 5.36 -1.06 -3.46
C SER A 58 6.08 -1.30 -2.14
N LEU A 59 5.33 -1.75 -1.15
CA LEU A 59 5.84 -2.21 0.12
C LEU A 59 5.59 -3.70 0.21
N TRP A 60 6.59 -4.44 0.70
CA TRP A 60 6.53 -5.89 0.80
C TRP A 60 7.07 -6.35 2.14
N GLU A 61 6.38 -7.33 2.74
CA GLU A 61 6.83 -8.00 3.96
C GLU A 61 6.70 -9.52 3.82
N ALA A 62 7.54 -10.25 4.55
CA ALA A 62 7.43 -11.70 4.63
C ALA A 62 6.11 -12.07 5.33
N ALA A 63 5.32 -12.93 4.68
CA ALA A 63 4.00 -13.32 5.14
C ALA A 63 3.73 -14.82 4.90
N SER A 64 2.60 -15.28 5.41
CA SER A 64 2.05 -16.61 5.11
C SER A 64 0.63 -16.46 4.60
N GLY A 65 0.28 -17.29 3.63
CA GLY A 65 -1.01 -17.27 2.96
C GLY A 65 -1.26 -18.59 2.26
N LYS A 66 -1.96 -18.54 1.12
CA LYS A 66 -2.25 -19.71 0.30
C LYS A 66 -1.63 -19.56 -1.09
N ASP A 67 -1.11 -20.66 -1.63
CA ASP A 67 -0.70 -20.73 -3.03
C ASP A 67 -1.91 -20.87 -3.97
N PRO A 68 -1.72 -20.83 -5.31
CA PRO A 68 -2.82 -21.01 -6.26
C PRO A 68 -3.46 -22.41 -6.22
N SER A 69 -2.86 -23.36 -5.50
CA SER A 69 -3.39 -24.71 -5.25
C SER A 69 -4.11 -24.82 -3.89
N ASP A 70 -4.42 -23.68 -3.25
CA ASP A 70 -5.05 -23.55 -1.93
C ASP A 70 -4.24 -24.15 -0.76
N LYS A 71 -2.95 -24.40 -0.96
CA LYS A 71 -2.07 -24.95 0.09
C LYS A 71 -1.42 -23.83 0.90
N PRO A 72 -1.18 -24.02 2.21
CA PRO A 72 -0.42 -23.07 3.00
C PRO A 72 0.95 -22.82 2.37
N ALA A 73 1.26 -21.55 2.15
CA ALA A 73 2.50 -21.11 1.55
C ALA A 73 3.05 -19.90 2.28
N ARG A 74 4.37 -19.85 2.42
CA ARG A 74 5.06 -18.61 2.75
C ARG A 74 5.14 -17.74 1.50
N GLY A 75 5.28 -16.43 1.68
CA GLY A 75 5.32 -15.51 0.56
C GLY A 75 5.42 -14.08 1.03
N PHE A 76 4.81 -13.19 0.27
CA PHE A 76 4.96 -11.75 0.42
C PHE A 76 3.58 -11.10 0.51
N ALA A 77 3.33 -10.37 1.60
CA ALA A 77 2.18 -9.47 1.66
C ALA A 77 2.60 -8.12 1.09
N GLY A 78 1.84 -7.62 0.13
CA GLY A 78 2.16 -6.41 -0.61
C GLY A 78 1.12 -5.32 -0.47
N GLN A 79 1.57 -4.08 -0.41
CA GLN A 79 0.75 -2.90 -0.68
C GLN A 79 1.37 -2.09 -1.81
N ILE A 80 0.59 -1.83 -2.86
CA ILE A 80 1.05 -1.20 -4.09
C ILE A 80 0.24 0.07 -4.34
N LEU A 81 0.93 1.17 -4.66
CA LEU A 81 0.35 2.45 -5.04
C LEU A 81 0.89 2.85 -6.42
N PHE A 82 -0.01 3.34 -7.26
CA PHE A 82 0.31 3.88 -8.58
C PHE A 82 0.16 5.40 -8.55
N PHE A 83 1.08 6.12 -9.16
CA PHE A 83 1.04 7.57 -9.20
C PHE A 83 1.03 8.08 -10.64
N GLY A 84 0.08 8.97 -10.92
CA GLY A 84 0.08 9.77 -12.14
C GLY A 84 1.06 10.95 -12.07
N PRO A 85 1.10 11.80 -13.10
CA PRO A 85 2.09 12.88 -13.23
C PRO A 85 2.05 13.91 -12.09
N THR A 86 0.89 14.11 -11.45
CA THR A 86 0.77 15.04 -10.32
C THR A 86 1.38 14.48 -9.03
N GLY A 87 1.41 13.15 -8.88
CA GLY A 87 2.08 12.45 -7.78
C GLY A 87 1.50 12.64 -6.38
N GLU A 88 0.34 13.28 -6.23
CA GLU A 88 -0.21 13.68 -4.92
C GLU A 88 -0.74 12.51 -4.08
N THR A 89 -1.47 11.58 -4.71
CA THR A 89 -2.09 10.43 -4.05
C THR A 89 -2.07 9.21 -4.97
N GLY A 90 -2.26 8.02 -4.38
CA GLY A 90 -2.42 6.77 -5.09
C GLY A 90 -3.63 6.81 -6.02
N ALA A 91 -3.41 6.48 -7.27
CA ALA A 91 -4.40 6.49 -8.33
C ALA A 91 -5.04 5.12 -8.52
N ARG A 92 -6.33 5.12 -8.89
CA ARG A 92 -6.99 3.93 -9.41
C ARG A 92 -6.48 3.69 -10.83
N VAL A 93 -6.09 2.45 -11.13
CA VAL A 93 -5.57 2.06 -12.43
C VAL A 93 -6.45 1.02 -13.10
N HIS A 94 -6.42 1.02 -14.43
CA HIS A 94 -6.93 -0.04 -15.28
C HIS A 94 -5.83 -0.41 -16.25
N GLY A 95 -5.36 -1.65 -16.17
CA GLY A 95 -4.24 -2.14 -16.94
C GLY A 95 -3.71 -3.43 -16.35
N LYS A 96 -2.79 -4.06 -17.06
CA LYS A 96 -2.20 -5.33 -16.65
C LYS A 96 -1.13 -5.07 -15.59
N VAL A 97 -1.11 -5.90 -14.55
CA VAL A 97 -0.07 -5.86 -13.52
C VAL A 97 0.69 -7.17 -13.54
N VAL A 98 2.02 -7.07 -13.63
CA VAL A 98 2.92 -8.23 -13.55
C VAL A 98 3.79 -8.06 -12.33
N ILE A 99 3.80 -9.06 -11.46
CA ILE A 99 4.64 -9.09 -10.27
C ILE A 99 5.70 -10.17 -10.45
N TYR A 100 6.96 -9.74 -10.48
CA TYR A 100 8.11 -10.61 -10.63
C TYR A 100 8.69 -10.96 -9.28
N GLU A 101 8.95 -12.25 -9.10
CA GLU A 101 9.64 -12.84 -7.95
C GLU A 101 11.05 -13.22 -8.37
N TYR A 102 12.06 -12.75 -7.64
CA TYR A 102 13.47 -13.10 -7.84
C TYR A 102 13.98 -13.87 -6.64
N ASP A 103 14.79 -14.90 -6.87
CA ASP A 103 15.43 -15.70 -5.83
C ASP A 103 16.93 -15.38 -5.76
N ASN A 104 17.52 -15.41 -4.56
CA ASN A 104 18.90 -14.96 -4.32
C ASN A 104 19.15 -13.52 -4.80
N TYR A 105 18.22 -12.61 -4.56
CA TYR A 105 18.41 -11.24 -5.00
C TYR A 105 19.61 -10.58 -4.28
N ILE A 106 20.46 -9.93 -5.06
CA ILE A 106 21.63 -9.17 -4.58
C ILE A 106 21.60 -7.82 -5.31
N ALA A 107 21.22 -6.76 -4.60
CA ALA A 107 21.04 -5.42 -5.17
C ALA A 107 22.32 -4.88 -5.85
N GLU A 108 23.49 -5.21 -5.30
CA GLU A 108 24.79 -4.69 -5.76
C GLU A 108 25.44 -5.52 -6.87
N SER A 109 24.79 -6.58 -7.36
CA SER A 109 25.38 -7.48 -8.36
C SER A 109 25.64 -6.83 -9.72
N GLY A 110 24.91 -5.76 -10.06
CA GLY A 110 25.01 -5.07 -11.34
C GLY A 110 24.42 -5.84 -12.54
N GLU A 111 23.97 -7.07 -12.34
CA GLU A 111 23.28 -7.90 -13.34
C GLU A 111 21.76 -7.82 -13.13
N GLU A 112 20.98 -7.84 -14.23
CA GLU A 112 19.53 -7.97 -14.11
C GLU A 112 19.21 -9.43 -13.75
N PRO A 113 18.62 -9.71 -12.57
CA PRO A 113 18.36 -11.08 -12.14
C PRO A 113 17.29 -11.72 -13.03
N GLU A 114 17.41 -13.03 -13.27
CA GLU A 114 16.34 -13.79 -13.92
C GLU A 114 15.18 -14.00 -12.92
N PRO A 115 13.93 -13.70 -13.30
CA PRO A 115 12.79 -13.93 -12.41
C PRO A 115 12.58 -15.43 -12.19
N LEU A 116 12.49 -15.82 -10.91
CA LEU A 116 12.06 -17.16 -10.51
C LEU A 116 10.62 -17.43 -11.00
N HIS A 117 9.74 -16.44 -10.86
CA HIS A 117 8.36 -16.55 -11.29
C HIS A 117 7.76 -15.17 -11.62
N SER A 118 6.66 -15.18 -12.39
CA SER A 118 5.87 -13.98 -12.66
C SER A 118 4.37 -14.25 -12.47
N PHE A 119 3.71 -13.35 -11.75
CA PHE A 119 2.27 -13.39 -11.52
C PHE A 119 1.62 -12.29 -12.35
N THR A 120 0.76 -12.68 -13.29
CA THR A 120 0.06 -11.73 -14.16
C THR A 120 -1.38 -11.56 -13.74
N PHE A 121 -1.77 -10.32 -13.51
CA PHE A 121 -3.13 -9.91 -13.19
C PHE A 121 -3.70 -9.11 -14.36
N GLU A 122 -4.79 -9.60 -14.93
CA GLU A 122 -5.54 -8.87 -15.96
C GLU A 122 -6.30 -7.68 -15.33
N PRO A 123 -6.63 -6.63 -16.12
CA PRO A 123 -7.17 -5.38 -15.58
C PRO A 123 -8.37 -5.55 -14.64
N ASP A 124 -9.35 -6.36 -15.04
CA ASP A 124 -10.56 -6.61 -14.25
C ASP A 124 -10.27 -7.39 -12.97
N ALA A 125 -9.29 -8.30 -13.02
CA ALA A 125 -8.89 -9.09 -11.85
C ALA A 125 -8.10 -8.25 -10.84
N TRP A 126 -7.43 -7.18 -11.29
CA TRP A 126 -6.62 -6.35 -10.39
C TRP A 126 -7.45 -5.45 -9.48
N ASP A 127 -8.60 -4.95 -9.94
CA ASP A 127 -9.44 -4.00 -9.16
C ASP A 127 -9.98 -4.63 -7.87
N ILE A 128 -10.05 -5.96 -7.75
CA ILE A 128 -10.50 -6.65 -6.52
C ILE A 128 -9.54 -6.43 -5.34
N HIS A 129 -8.27 -6.14 -5.62
CA HIS A 129 -7.25 -5.88 -4.61
C HIS A 129 -7.30 -4.44 -4.08
N ARG A 130 -8.13 -3.58 -4.70
CA ARG A 130 -8.16 -2.15 -4.43
C ARG A 130 -8.85 -1.82 -3.11
N THR A 131 -8.24 -0.92 -2.36
CA THR A 131 -8.85 -0.19 -1.24
C THR A 131 -8.61 1.30 -1.43
N GLU A 132 -9.41 2.14 -0.77
CA GLU A 132 -9.24 3.59 -0.76
C GLU A 132 -9.01 4.05 0.68
N GLY A 133 -7.99 4.88 0.89
CA GLY A 133 -7.61 5.40 2.20
C GLY A 133 -7.01 6.80 2.11
N THR A 134 -6.30 7.22 3.16
CA THR A 134 -5.73 8.56 3.27
C THR A 134 -4.67 8.88 2.23
N LEU A 135 -3.96 7.86 1.73
CA LEU A 135 -2.98 7.99 0.66
C LEU A 135 -3.59 7.80 -0.74
N GLY A 136 -4.92 7.78 -0.87
CA GLY A 136 -5.62 7.48 -2.12
C GLY A 136 -5.86 5.99 -2.31
N HIS A 137 -5.85 5.54 -3.56
CA HIS A 137 -6.00 4.14 -3.92
C HIS A 137 -4.73 3.35 -3.67
N SER A 138 -4.90 2.19 -3.03
CA SER A 138 -3.86 1.20 -2.84
C SER A 138 -4.38 -0.19 -3.17
N TYR A 139 -3.46 -1.10 -3.48
CA TYR A 139 -3.78 -2.47 -3.89
C TYR A 139 -3.04 -3.44 -2.97
N SER A 140 -3.79 -4.34 -2.34
CA SER A 140 -3.25 -5.32 -1.40
C SER A 140 -3.36 -6.73 -1.95
N CYS A 141 -2.23 -7.44 -1.98
CA CYS A 141 -2.17 -8.81 -2.49
C CYS A 141 -1.20 -9.67 -1.68
N PHE A 142 -1.33 -10.99 -1.82
CA PHE A 142 -0.38 -11.96 -1.33
C PHE A 142 0.24 -12.69 -2.52
N ILE A 143 1.57 -12.79 -2.52
CA ILE A 143 2.34 -13.47 -3.56
C ILE A 143 3.06 -14.66 -2.93
N PRO A 144 2.71 -15.91 -3.30
CA PRO A 144 3.35 -17.09 -2.75
C PRO A 144 4.78 -17.23 -3.27
N TYR A 145 5.70 -17.62 -2.39
CA TYR A 145 7.08 -17.93 -2.78
C TYR A 145 7.14 -19.28 -3.49
N MET A 146 7.57 -19.31 -4.75
CA MET A 146 7.38 -20.48 -5.60
C MET A 146 8.45 -21.57 -5.41
N HIS A 147 9.57 -21.25 -4.75
CA HIS A 147 10.63 -22.23 -4.52
C HIS A 147 10.42 -23.05 -3.22
N LYS A 148 9.89 -24.26 -3.37
CA LYS A 148 9.42 -25.11 -2.24
C LYS A 148 10.50 -25.70 -1.33
N HIS A 149 11.77 -25.73 -1.75
CA HIS A 149 12.83 -26.45 -1.02
C HIS A 149 13.86 -25.57 -0.33
N ARG A 150 13.62 -24.24 -0.29
CA ARG A 150 14.54 -23.31 0.38
C ARG A 150 14.12 -23.07 1.82
N ASP A 151 15.11 -23.03 2.70
CA ASP A 151 14.92 -22.75 4.12
C ASP A 151 14.87 -21.24 4.35
N GLN A 152 15.96 -20.51 4.15
CA GLN A 152 15.95 -19.05 4.10
C GLN A 152 16.11 -18.60 2.64
N ALA A 153 15.47 -17.49 2.27
CA ALA A 153 15.63 -16.93 0.93
C ALA A 153 15.67 -15.40 1.01
N ASN A 154 16.67 -14.80 0.35
CA ASN A 154 16.68 -13.38 0.08
C ASN A 154 16.05 -13.14 -1.28
N CYS A 155 14.90 -12.49 -1.30
CA CYS A 155 14.07 -12.38 -2.50
C CYS A 155 13.99 -10.94 -2.96
N GLY A 156 13.86 -10.74 -4.27
CA GLY A 156 13.53 -9.44 -4.85
C GLY A 156 12.11 -9.47 -5.39
N ILE A 157 11.34 -8.40 -5.20
CA ILE A 157 9.99 -8.27 -5.77
C ILE A 157 9.91 -7.01 -6.61
N LYS A 158 9.46 -7.14 -7.87
CA LYS A 158 9.26 -6.02 -8.80
C LYS A 158 7.84 -6.01 -9.32
N VAL A 159 7.25 -4.83 -9.43
CA VAL A 159 5.92 -4.64 -10.04
C VAL A 159 6.07 -3.91 -11.36
N GLU A 160 5.46 -4.43 -12.41
CA GLU A 160 5.33 -3.78 -13.71
C GLU A 160 3.84 -3.53 -13.99
N PHE A 161 3.51 -2.31 -14.39
CA PHE A 161 2.21 -1.92 -14.90
C PHE A 161 2.29 -1.74 -16.41
N ILE A 162 1.32 -2.30 -17.12
CA ILE A 162 1.14 -2.12 -18.56
C ILE A 162 -0.22 -1.48 -18.76
N GLY A 163 -0.22 -0.20 -19.13
CA GLY A 163 -1.45 0.55 -19.40
C GLY A 163 -2.16 0.04 -20.65
N ASP A 164 -3.43 0.43 -20.80
CA ASP A 164 -4.24 0.08 -21.98
C ASP A 164 -3.65 0.63 -23.30
N ASP A 165 -2.80 1.64 -23.22
CA ASP A 165 -2.04 2.21 -24.34
C ASP A 165 -0.72 1.48 -24.62
N GLY A 166 -0.41 0.43 -23.86
CA GLY A 166 0.80 -0.38 -23.96
C GLY A 166 2.02 0.21 -23.25
N ARG A 167 1.93 1.38 -22.62
CA ARG A 167 3.06 1.95 -21.87
C ARG A 167 3.36 1.12 -20.64
N LYS A 168 4.65 0.90 -20.41
CA LYS A 168 5.16 0.15 -19.26
C LYS A 168 5.75 1.08 -18.22
N VAL A 169 5.44 0.83 -16.96
CA VAL A 169 6.05 1.49 -15.81
C VAL A 169 6.43 0.41 -14.81
N SER A 170 7.65 0.48 -14.27
CA SER A 170 8.14 -0.50 -13.30
C SER A 170 8.44 0.18 -11.96
N SER A 171 8.25 -0.56 -10.87
CA SER A 171 8.74 -0.18 -9.56
C SER A 171 10.25 -0.46 -9.45
N GLU A 172 10.87 0.11 -8.42
CA GLU A 172 12.11 -0.43 -7.88
C GLU A 172 11.92 -1.87 -7.40
N ILE A 173 13.00 -2.66 -7.36
CA ILE A 173 12.99 -3.99 -6.75
C ILE A 173 13.08 -3.83 -5.24
N VAL A 174 12.15 -4.43 -4.51
CA VAL A 174 12.17 -4.46 -3.05
C VAL A 174 12.75 -5.79 -2.58
N GLU A 175 13.80 -5.71 -1.78
CA GLU A 175 14.42 -6.87 -1.14
C GLU A 175 13.61 -7.30 0.09
N VAL A 176 13.29 -8.60 0.17
CA VAL A 176 12.55 -9.18 1.28
C VAL A 176 13.21 -10.50 1.70
N LEU A 177 13.60 -10.57 2.97
CA LEU A 177 14.11 -11.80 3.57
C LEU A 177 12.96 -12.70 4.01
N LEU A 178 12.83 -13.87 3.38
CA LEU A 178 11.96 -14.93 3.88
C LEU A 178 12.70 -15.74 4.95
N PRO A 179 12.23 -15.73 6.21
CA PRO A 179 12.85 -16.48 7.28
C PRO A 179 12.76 -17.99 7.07
N SER A 180 13.67 -18.71 7.74
CA SER A 180 13.59 -20.17 7.82
C SER A 180 12.28 -20.64 8.44
N ARG A 181 11.80 -21.80 8.00
CA ARG A 181 10.65 -22.47 8.61
C ARG A 181 10.88 -22.76 10.09
N SER A 182 12.13 -22.96 10.51
CA SER A 182 12.48 -23.18 11.92
C SER A 182 12.40 -21.89 12.75
N SER A 183 12.75 -20.72 12.19
CA SER A 183 12.71 -19.44 12.91
C SER A 183 11.31 -18.86 13.04
N LEU A 184 10.40 -19.15 12.09
CA LEU A 184 8.98 -18.82 12.19
C LEU A 184 8.29 -19.54 13.37
N SER A 185 8.70 -20.78 13.68
CA SER A 185 8.22 -21.52 14.86
C SER A 185 8.61 -20.81 16.16
N THR A 186 9.83 -20.28 16.25
CA THR A 186 10.33 -19.60 17.46
C THR A 186 9.70 -18.21 17.63
N ALA A 187 9.54 -17.43 16.56
CA ALA A 187 8.90 -16.11 16.62
C ALA A 187 7.39 -16.22 16.94
N ALA A 188 6.67 -17.14 16.29
CA ALA A 188 5.26 -17.39 16.59
C ALA A 188 5.03 -17.95 18.01
N ALA A 189 5.97 -18.76 18.53
CA ALA A 189 5.95 -19.20 19.92
C ALA A 189 6.15 -18.03 20.90
N HIS A 190 7.00 -17.05 20.56
CA HIS A 190 7.24 -15.88 21.40
C HIS A 190 6.05 -14.90 21.43
N THR A 191 5.35 -14.70 20.30
CA THR A 191 4.14 -13.86 20.25
C THR A 191 2.94 -14.51 20.93
N ARG A 192 2.82 -15.84 20.91
CA ARG A 192 1.77 -16.57 21.65
C ARG A 192 1.96 -16.54 23.17
N GLY A 193 3.18 -16.27 23.65
CA GLY A 193 3.47 -16.12 25.08
C GLY A 193 2.92 -14.83 25.70
N PHE A 194 2.64 -13.79 24.90
CA PHE A 194 2.23 -12.48 25.42
C PHE A 194 0.70 -12.35 25.64
N VAL A 195 -0.12 -13.22 25.03
CA VAL A 195 -1.60 -13.12 25.07
C VAL A 195 -2.24 -14.05 26.11
N ARG A 196 -1.47 -14.58 27.07
CA ARG A 196 -2.01 -15.53 28.06
C ARG A 196 -1.60 -15.25 29.50
N GLU A 197 -1.71 -14.01 29.97
CA GLU A 197 -1.71 -13.73 31.41
C GLU A 197 -2.39 -12.41 31.78
N ALA A 198 -3.64 -12.22 31.34
CA ALA A 198 -4.50 -11.15 31.85
C ALA A 198 -5.95 -11.63 31.95
N GLN A 199 -6.18 -12.74 32.66
CA GLN A 199 -7.52 -13.07 33.11
C GLN A 199 -7.50 -13.85 34.43
N LEU A 200 -7.49 -13.07 35.51
CA LEU A 200 -8.42 -13.14 36.64
C LEU A 200 -8.67 -14.52 37.30
N GLY A 201 -7.99 -14.70 38.43
CA GLY A 201 -8.55 -15.15 39.71
C GLY A 201 -9.59 -16.27 39.72
N ALA A 202 -9.14 -17.48 40.04
CA ALA A 202 -9.95 -18.47 40.74
C ALA A 202 -9.04 -19.34 41.63
N HIS A 203 -9.15 -19.16 42.94
CA HIS A 203 -8.62 -20.12 43.94
C HIS A 203 -9.44 -21.42 43.87
N PRO A 204 -8.78 -22.59 44.07
CA PRO A 204 -9.23 -23.47 45.14
C PRO A 204 -8.05 -24.21 45.84
N PRO A 205 -8.29 -25.13 46.79
CA PRO A 205 -8.02 -24.97 48.20
C PRO A 205 -6.66 -25.53 48.66
N ILE A 206 -6.25 -25.07 49.84
CA ILE A 206 -5.08 -25.56 50.59
C ILE A 206 -5.30 -27.02 51.02
N GLN A 207 -4.36 -27.91 50.70
CA GLN A 207 -4.10 -29.15 51.43
C GLN A 207 -2.61 -29.28 51.75
N GLN A 208 -2.32 -29.41 53.04
CA GLN A 208 -0.99 -29.59 53.64
C GLN A 208 -0.62 -31.08 53.78
N ALA A 209 0.70 -31.31 53.87
CA ALA A 209 1.47 -32.50 54.28
C ALA A 209 1.85 -33.47 53.14
N GLY A 210 3.11 -33.86 52.91
CA GLY A 210 4.40 -33.55 53.54
C GLY A 210 5.50 -34.53 53.02
N HIS A 211 6.78 -34.10 53.14
CA HIS A 211 8.07 -34.80 52.89
C HIS A 211 8.53 -34.99 51.42
N ALA A 212 9.79 -34.81 51.00
CA ALA A 212 11.00 -34.13 51.50
C ALA A 212 12.08 -34.14 50.37
N GLN A 213 12.92 -33.09 50.29
CA GLN A 213 14.28 -33.00 49.66
C GLN A 213 14.37 -33.04 48.11
N SER A 214 15.16 -32.23 47.37
CA SER A 214 16.27 -31.31 47.67
C SER A 214 16.56 -30.32 46.49
N ARG A 215 16.96 -29.07 46.82
CA ARG A 215 18.09 -28.23 46.29
C ARG A 215 18.40 -28.31 44.76
N VAL A 216 18.44 -27.24 43.93
CA VAL A 216 19.15 -25.95 44.02
C VAL A 216 18.46 -24.94 43.07
N GLU A 217 18.07 -23.77 43.58
CA GLU A 217 17.71 -22.59 42.80
C GLU A 217 18.95 -21.77 42.43
N LYS A 218 19.01 -21.25 41.20
CA LYS A 218 19.82 -20.07 40.87
C LYS A 218 18.89 -19.01 40.29
N SER A 219 18.22 -18.30 41.19
CA SER A 219 17.45 -17.09 40.89
C SER A 219 18.42 -15.98 40.46
N GLN A 220 18.38 -15.59 39.19
CA GLN A 220 19.00 -14.35 38.73
C GLN A 220 17.97 -13.23 38.95
N THR A 221 18.18 -12.46 40.01
CA THR A 221 17.51 -11.18 40.24
C THR A 221 17.79 -10.25 39.06
N LEU A 222 16.74 -9.89 38.32
CA LEU A 222 16.75 -8.83 37.32
C LEU A 222 16.68 -7.50 38.05
N ASP A 223 17.81 -6.80 38.14
CA ASP A 223 17.85 -5.42 38.61
C ASP A 223 17.08 -4.53 37.63
N SER A 224 16.02 -3.89 38.14
CA SER A 224 15.23 -2.92 37.39
C SER A 224 16.09 -1.69 37.06
N LEU A 225 16.50 -1.54 35.82
CA LEU A 225 17.14 -0.32 35.33
C LEU A 225 16.06 0.73 35.03
N THR A 226 15.89 1.68 35.94
CA THR A 226 15.04 2.87 35.75
C THR A 226 15.75 3.85 34.79
N ILE A 227 15.17 4.10 33.62
CA ILE A 227 15.66 5.09 32.65
C ILE A 227 15.23 6.49 33.14
N PRO A 228 16.16 7.43 33.40
CA PRO A 228 15.80 8.78 33.82
C PRO A 228 15.33 9.62 32.62
N MET A 229 14.17 10.26 32.78
CA MET A 229 13.64 11.22 31.81
C MET A 229 14.39 12.55 31.87
N PRO A 230 14.65 13.21 30.73
CA PRO A 230 15.29 14.52 30.70
C PRO A 230 14.36 15.58 31.30
N ARG A 231 14.92 16.43 32.17
CA ARG A 231 14.21 17.58 32.73
C ARG A 231 14.10 18.68 31.67
N ARG A 232 12.91 19.26 31.54
CA ARG A 232 12.64 20.46 30.73
C ARG A 232 13.38 21.67 31.26
#